data_AF-A0A7W1H9C0-F1
#
_entry.id   AF-A0A7W1H9C0-F1
#
_cell.length_a   1.000
_cell.length_b   1.000
_cell.length_c   1.000
_cell.angle_alpha   90.00
_cell.angle_beta   90.00
_cell.angle_gamma   90.00
#
_symmetry.space_group_name_H-M   'P 1'
#
loop_
_entity.id
_entity.type
_entity.pdbx_description
1 polymer ?
#
loop_
_entity_poly.entity_id
_entity_poly.type
_entity_poly.pdbx_seq_one_letter_code
_entity_poly.pdbx_strand_id
1 'polypeptide(L)' 'MPDSRPLVLVGLMSGTSLDGISAAVVRFSEDPGSRIGFDLLAFTSTAYSPEQRQRLGDALHGTNPAEYCRLNFELG' A
#
# COMPACT_ATOMS: atom_id res chain seq x y z
N MET A 1 21.73 26.82 0.76
CA MET A 1 21.35 25.43 1.11
C MET A 1 19.92 25.26 0.62
N PRO A 2 19.61 24.34 -0.32
CA PRO A 2 18.23 24.15 -0.70
C PRO A 2 17.46 23.71 0.54
N ASP A 3 16.36 24.40 0.76
CA ASP A 3 15.41 24.18 1.85
C ASP A 3 14.83 22.78 1.69
N SER A 4 15.38 21.78 2.40
CA SER A 4 14.92 20.39 2.34
C SER A 4 13.54 20.31 2.99
N ARG A 5 12.49 20.63 2.22
CA ARG A 5 11.12 20.50 2.70
C ARG A 5 10.89 19.05 3.14
N PRO A 6 10.31 18.83 4.33
CA PRO A 6 10.04 17.48 4.81
C PRO A 6 9.11 16.76 3.81
N LEU A 7 9.53 15.59 3.36
CA LEU A 7 8.81 14.80 2.37
C LEU A 7 7.80 13.90 3.09
N VAL A 8 6.50 14.13 2.89
CA VAL A 8 5.45 13.28 3.44
C VAL A 8 4.96 12.34 2.34
N LEU A 9 5.09 11.03 2.57
CA LEU A 9 4.70 9.97 1.64
C LEU A 9 3.61 9.10 2.25
N VAL A 10 2.77 8.52 1.37
CA VAL A 10 1.82 7.46 1.74
C VAL A 10 2.30 6.15 1.14
N GLY A 11 2.62 5.17 1.98
CA GLY A 11 2.90 3.80 1.56
C GLY A 11 1.62 2.97 1.59
N LEU A 12 1.31 2.27 0.50
CA LEU A 12 0.20 1.33 0.40
C LEU A 12 0.75 -0.08 0.18
N MET A 13 0.21 -1.06 0.89
CA MET A 13 0.60 -2.46 0.74
C MET A 13 -0.57 -3.41 1.03
N SER A 14 -0.75 -4.41 0.17
CA SER A 14 -1.65 -5.55 0.40
C SER A 14 -0.83 -6.83 0.37
N GLY A 15 -0.73 -7.52 1.50
CA GLY A 15 0.00 -8.78 1.60
C GLY A 15 -0.72 -9.95 0.94
N THR A 16 -0.02 -11.07 0.75
CA THR A 16 -0.60 -12.31 0.18
C THR A 16 -1.56 -13.03 1.13
N SER A 17 -1.67 -12.60 2.40
CA SER A 17 -2.64 -13.14 3.36
C SER A 17 -4.09 -12.70 3.08
N LEU A 18 -4.28 -11.71 2.19
CA LEU A 18 -5.59 -11.17 1.80
C LEU A 18 -6.40 -10.61 2.97
N ASP A 19 -5.73 -10.05 3.97
CA ASP A 19 -6.39 -9.48 5.16
C ASP A 19 -6.80 -8.01 4.96
N GLY A 20 -6.33 -7.35 3.89
CA GLY A 20 -6.68 -5.97 3.57
C GLY A 20 -5.54 -5.16 2.97
N ILE A 21 -5.76 -3.84 2.91
CA ILE A 21 -4.80 -2.84 2.46
C ILE A 21 -4.31 -2.05 3.67
N SER A 22 -3.00 -2.06 3.89
CA SER A 22 -2.33 -1.21 4.87
C SER A 22 -1.92 0.11 4.22
N ALA A 23 -2.16 1.22 4.93
CA ALA A 23 -1.74 2.56 4.54
C ALA A 23 -0.94 3.21 5.67
N ALA A 24 0.27 3.69 5.37
CA ALA A 24 1.14 4.37 6.31
C ALA A 24 1.53 5.75 5.76
N VAL A 25 1.29 6.80 6.54
CA VAL A 25 1.74 8.16 6.23
C VAL A 25 3.03 8.42 6.98
N VAL A 26 4.14 8.63 6.27
CA VAL A 26 5.47 8.78 6.86
C VAL A 26 6.09 10.10 6.40
N ARG A 27 6.64 10.85 7.35
CA ARG A 27 7.48 12.01 7.08
C ARG A 27 8.93 11.55 7.04
N PHE A 28 9.62 11.89 5.98
CA PHE A 28 11.05 11.67 5.83
C PHE A 28 11.81 12.98 5.95
N SER A 29 12.95 12.93 6.63
CA SER A 29 13.93 14.01 6.70
C SER A 29 15.27 13.52 6.16
N GLU A 30 15.89 14.37 5.35
CA GLU A 30 17.21 14.12 4.78
C GLU A 30 18.11 15.31 5.11
N ASP A 31 19.01 15.12 6.08
CA ASP A 31 20.06 16.08 6.37
C ASP A 31 21.36 15.63 5.67
N PRO A 32 22.07 16.52 4.96
CA PRO A 32 23.31 16.17 4.27
C PRO A 32 24.34 15.55 5.23
N GLY A 33 24.77 14.32 4.95
CA GLY A 33 25.74 13.58 5.76
C GLY A 33 25.17 12.82 6.96
N SER A 34 23.84 12.83 7.17
CA SER A 34 23.17 11.99 8.16
C SER A 34 22.52 10.76 7.53
N ARG A 35 21.98 9.87 8.37
CA ARG A 35 21.01 8.86 7.93
C ARG A 35 19.67 9.54 7.66
N ILE A 36 18.86 8.93 6.78
CA ILE A 36 17.47 9.31 6.58
C ILE A 36 16.71 9.13 7.90
N GLY A 37 16.08 10.19 8.38
CA GLY A 37 15.14 10.16 9.50
C GLY A 37 13.73 9.87 9.03
N PHE A 38 12.91 9.26 9.88
CA PHE A 38 11.50 9.03 9.58
C PHE A 38 10.61 9.17 10.81
N ASP A 39 9.41 9.71 10.61
CA ASP A 39 8.33 9.78 11.59
C ASP A 39 7.04 9.19 11.00
N LEU A 40 6.45 8.18 11.65
CA LEU A 40 5.14 7.65 11.29
C LEU A 40 4.04 8.60 11.78
N LEU A 41 3.38 9.29 10.85
CA LEU A 41 2.33 10.26 11.17
C LEU A 41 0.97 9.58 11.36
N ALA A 42 0.67 8.56 10.55
CA ALA A 42 -0.58 7.81 10.63
C ALA A 42 -0.42 6.41 10.05
N PHE A 43 -1.19 5.47 10.57
CA PHE A 43 -1.31 4.11 10.05
C PHE A 43 -2.78 3.67 10.11
N THR A 44 -3.26 3.03 9.05
CA THR A 44 -4.56 2.36 9.03
C THR A 44 -4.48 1.08 8.22
N SER A 45 -5.38 0.14 8.51
CA SER A 45 -5.60 -1.05 7.71
C SER A 45 -7.07 -1.18 7.39
N THR A 46 -7.38 -1.32 6.11
CA THR A 46 -8.75 -1.52 5.62
C THR A 46 -8.91 -2.98 5.21
N ALA A 47 -9.72 -3.72 5.94
CA ALA A 47 -9.99 -5.12 5.63
C ALA A 47 -10.73 -5.26 4.30
N TYR A 48 -10.38 -6.28 3.51
CA TYR A 48 -11.20 -6.67 2.37
C TYR A 48 -12.56 -7.18 2.84
N SER A 49 -13.60 -6.93 2.05
CA SER A 49 -14.87 -7.61 2.27
C SER A 49 -14.70 -9.12 2.05
N PRO A 50 -15.57 -9.97 2.63
CA PRO A 50 -15.53 -11.41 2.39
C PRO A 50 -15.59 -11.76 0.89
N GLU A 51 -16.38 -11.02 0.12
CA GLU A 51 -16.50 -11.20 -1.33
C GLU A 51 -15.19 -10.85 -2.06
N GLN A 52 -14.57 -9.72 -1.73
CA GLN A 52 -13.28 -9.33 -2.30
C GLN A 52 -12.20 -10.37 -1.97
N ARG A 53 -12.14 -10.81 -0.72
CA ARG A 53 -11.20 -11.84 -0.28
C ARG A 53 -11.37 -13.15 -1.06
N GLN A 54 -12.61 -13.58 -1.27
CA GLN A 54 -12.91 -14.78 -2.05
C GLN A 54 -12.44 -14.64 -3.50
N ARG A 55 -12.82 -13.55 -4.17
CA ARG A 55 -12.44 -13.30 -5.58
C ARG A 55 -10.94 -13.22 -5.78
N LEU A 56 -10.22 -12.57 -4.85
CA LEU A 56 -8.75 -12.52 -4.87
C LEU A 56 -8.14 -13.91 -4.62
N GLY A 57 -8.69 -14.67 -3.68
CA GLY A 57 -8.28 -16.05 -3.43
C GLY A 57 -8.44 -16.95 -4.66
N ASP A 58 -9.58 -16.87 -5.34
CA ASP A 58 -9.82 -17.63 -6.58
C ASP A 58 -8.82 -17.23 -7.68
N ALA A 59 -8.53 -15.94 -7.82
CA ALA A 59 -7.55 -15.44 -8.79
C ALA A 59 -6.12 -15.92 -8.52
N LEU A 60 -5.74 -16.20 -7.27
CA LEU A 60 -4.44 -16.80 -6.93
C LEU A 60 -4.33 -18.26 -7.41
N HIS A 61 -5.45 -18.98 -7.48
CA HIS A 61 -5.49 -20.36 -7.99
C HIS A 61 -5.63 -20.44 -9.51
N GLY A 62 -5.88 -19.31 -10.17
CA GLY A 62 -6.03 -19.19 -11.61
C GLY A 62 -7.42 -18.74 -12.00
N THR A 63 -7.51 -17.67 -12.77
CA THR A 63 -8.75 -17.21 -13.39
C THR A 63 -8.52 -16.83 -14.87
N ASN A 64 -9.56 -16.37 -15.55
CA ASN A 64 -9.44 -15.93 -16.94
C ASN A 64 -8.86 -14.50 -17.04
N PRO A 65 -8.23 -14.12 -18.16
CA PRO A 65 -7.64 -12.80 -18.34
C PRO A 65 -8.60 -11.62 -18.10
N ALA A 66 -9.89 -11.78 -18.44
CA ALA A 66 -10.86 -10.71 -18.24
C ALA A 66 -11.12 -10.44 -16.75
N GLU A 67 -11.10 -11.48 -15.91
CA GLU A 67 -11.19 -11.32 -14.45
C GLU A 67 -9.94 -10.68 -13.87
N TYR A 68 -8.73 -11.04 -14.33
CA TYR A 68 -7.52 -10.37 -13.87
C TYR A 68 -7.54 -8.86 -14.19
N CYS A 69 -8.00 -8.48 -15.39
CA CYS A 69 -8.14 -7.07 -15.75
C CYS A 69 -9.16 -6.33 -14.88
N ARG A 70 -10.29 -6.98 -14.56
CA ARG A 70 -11.30 -6.43 -13.65
C ARG A 70 -10.75 -6.24 -12.24
N LEU A 71 -10.10 -7.27 -11.68
CA LEU A 71 -9.51 -7.22 -10.35
C LEU A 71 -8.42 -6.15 -10.25
N ASN A 72 -7.59 -5.99 -11.28
CA ASN A 72 -6.60 -4.91 -11.34
C ASN A 72 -7.28 -3.54 -11.25
N PHE A 73 -8.34 -3.31 -12.03
CA PHE A 73 -9.06 -2.04 -12.01
C PHE A 73 -9.78 -1.77 -10.68
N GLU A 74 -10.36 -2.80 -10.06
CA GLU A 74 -11.05 -2.68 -8.78
C GLU A 74 -10.11 -2.39 -7.60
N LEU A 75 -8.87 -2.88 -7.64
CA LEU A 75 -7.87 -2.67 -6.60
C LEU A 75 -7.15 -1.31 -6.70
N GLY A 76 -7.05 -0.76 -7.92
CA GLY A 76 -6.38 0.52 -8.20
C GLY A 76 -5.08 0.37 -8.98
#